data_AF-A0A0G2I4Q6-F1
#
_entry.id   AF-A0A0G2I4Q6-F1
#
_cell.length_a   1.000
_cell.length_b   1.000
_cell.length_c   1.000
_cell.angle_alpha   90.00
_cell.angle_beta   90.00
_cell.angle_gamma   90.00
#
_symmetry.space_group_name_H-M   'P 1'
#
loop_
_entity.id
_entity.type
_entity.pdbx_description
1 polymer ?
#
loop_
_entity_poly.entity_id
_entity_poly.type
_entity_poly.pdbx_seq_one_letter_code
_entity_poly.pdbx_strand_id
1 'polypeptide(L)'
;MSTPLHPETLTPTNPPLKDLTIENITTNTNLINAQCPSPRLRYIISRLVTHLHDFARETRLSTAEWSTGIQFLIDVGKICSPQRNEFILLSDILGLSLLVDAIDHPKPPGATEGTVLGPFHMHDGVPTFENGDTLSHDSAGEAMLVLCSVRDMAGNALEGVKVDIWETDSSGHYDVQYAEGTGTGTGTGTGTGTTDGRGVMYSDERGGFWFKAIKPVLYAIPHDGPVGEFLGALGRHPYRPAHIHFMLSREGWDCLITALYLRGDPYESSDAVFGVKSSLIVDLHPLTDPEMAKKYEVPLGTHVLQHEFVLVSEEESSALRERNSKEALEKLGMQVRMLDGLPVPDVD
;
A
#
# COMPACT_ATOMS: atom_id res chain seq x y z
N MET A 1 17.07 39.66 1.89
CA MET A 1 15.89 40.49 2.21
C MET A 1 15.21 40.82 0.89
N SER A 2 14.08 40.18 0.59
CA SER A 2 13.33 40.46 -0.64
C SER A 2 12.55 41.76 -0.45
N THR A 3 12.67 42.67 -1.41
CA THR A 3 11.95 43.95 -1.45
C THR A 3 10.43 43.70 -1.37
N PRO A 4 9.68 44.39 -0.51
CA PRO A 4 8.22 44.24 -0.46
C PRO A 4 7.63 44.73 -1.78
N LEU A 5 6.83 43.89 -2.44
CA LEU A 5 6.06 44.28 -3.60
C LEU A 5 5.03 45.34 -3.17
N HIS A 6 5.14 46.55 -3.72
CA HIS A 6 4.15 47.62 -3.52
C HIS A 6 2.80 47.19 -4.17
N PRO A 7 1.65 47.41 -3.50
CA PRO A 7 0.34 46.90 -3.93
C PRO A 7 -0.31 47.60 -5.13
N GLU A 8 0.31 48.62 -5.74
CA GLU A 8 -0.41 49.56 -6.62
C GLU A 8 -0.46 49.23 -8.12
N THR A 9 -0.08 48.04 -8.58
CA THR A 9 -0.24 47.66 -10.02
C THR A 9 -0.71 46.23 -10.28
N LEU A 10 -1.34 45.59 -9.29
CA LEU A 10 -2.06 44.34 -9.55
C LEU A 10 -3.51 44.70 -9.89
N THR A 11 -3.83 44.83 -11.18
CA THR A 11 -5.22 44.62 -11.61
C THR A 11 -5.52 43.15 -11.33
N PRO A 12 -6.40 42.81 -10.38
CA PRO A 12 -6.63 41.41 -10.07
C PRO A 12 -7.34 40.79 -11.28
N THR A 13 -6.67 39.88 -11.98
CA THR A 13 -7.26 39.06 -13.05
C THR A 13 -8.15 37.95 -12.49
N ASN A 14 -8.38 37.94 -11.18
CA ASN A 14 -9.18 36.92 -10.50
C ASN A 14 -10.66 37.05 -10.90
N PRO A 15 -11.37 35.93 -11.08
CA PRO A 15 -12.82 35.92 -11.21
C PRO A 15 -13.48 36.69 -10.04
N PRO A 16 -14.52 37.51 -10.29
CA PRO A 16 -15.23 38.19 -9.22
C PRO A 16 -15.99 37.17 -8.36
N LEU A 17 -15.69 37.12 -7.05
CA LEU A 17 -16.36 36.27 -6.07
C LEU A 17 -17.05 37.16 -5.01
N LYS A 18 -18.38 37.24 -5.02
CA LYS A 18 -19.20 37.96 -4.04
C LYS A 18 -20.52 37.22 -3.80
N ASP A 19 -21.20 37.55 -2.69
CA ASP A 19 -22.54 37.03 -2.36
C ASP A 19 -22.60 35.49 -2.39
N LEU A 20 -21.67 34.86 -1.66
CA LEU A 20 -21.52 33.41 -1.62
C LEU A 20 -22.69 32.77 -0.85
N THR A 21 -23.30 31.75 -1.45
CA THR A 21 -24.41 30.99 -0.90
C THR A 21 -24.08 29.50 -0.91
N ILE A 22 -24.93 28.70 -0.24
CA ILE A 22 -24.83 27.23 -0.23
C ILE A 22 -24.87 26.68 -1.67
N GLU A 23 -25.64 27.30 -2.55
CA GLU A 23 -25.87 26.88 -3.93
C GLU A 23 -24.70 27.25 -4.85
N ASN A 24 -24.05 28.41 -4.63
CA ASN A 24 -23.05 28.93 -5.56
C ASN A 24 -21.58 28.70 -5.12
N ILE A 25 -21.33 28.33 -3.86
CA ILE A 25 -19.95 28.27 -3.32
C ILE A 25 -19.07 27.26 -4.05
N THR A 26 -19.59 26.09 -4.42
CA THR A 26 -18.84 25.06 -5.15
C THR A 26 -18.36 25.56 -6.51
N THR A 27 -19.26 26.16 -7.29
CA THR A 27 -18.94 26.73 -8.61
C THR A 27 -17.88 27.82 -8.48
N ASN A 28 -18.03 28.71 -7.50
CA ASN A 28 -17.09 29.79 -7.24
C ASN A 28 -15.70 29.29 -6.82
N THR A 29 -15.62 28.28 -5.94
CA THR A 29 -14.35 27.64 -5.57
C THR A 29 -13.67 26.95 -6.77
N ASN A 30 -14.46 26.30 -7.64
CA ASN A 30 -13.91 25.71 -8.85
C ASN A 30 -13.42 26.77 -9.85
N LEU A 31 -14.14 27.89 -10.01
CA LEU A 31 -13.74 28.99 -10.88
C LEU A 31 -12.40 29.61 -10.45
N ILE A 32 -12.21 29.86 -9.15
CA ILE A 32 -10.95 30.44 -8.68
C ILE A 32 -9.77 29.46 -8.81
N ASN A 33 -9.99 28.17 -8.54
CA ASN A 33 -8.98 27.11 -8.68
C ASN A 33 -8.66 26.79 -10.15
N ALA A 34 -9.57 27.09 -11.09
CA ALA A 34 -9.38 26.85 -12.52
C ALA A 34 -8.26 27.68 -13.15
N GLN A 35 -7.74 28.69 -12.45
CA GLN A 35 -6.54 29.44 -12.84
C GLN A 35 -5.25 28.58 -12.83
N CYS A 36 -5.31 27.35 -12.30
CA CYS A 36 -4.19 26.41 -12.33
C CYS A 36 -3.79 26.04 -13.77
N PRO A 37 -2.51 26.22 -14.17
CA PRO A 37 -2.05 25.91 -15.52
C PRO A 37 -2.07 24.41 -15.82
N SER A 38 -1.83 23.55 -14.81
CA SER A 38 -1.85 22.09 -14.97
C SER A 38 -3.28 21.58 -15.20
N PRO A 39 -3.60 21.01 -16.37
CA PRO A 39 -4.92 20.46 -16.63
C PRO A 39 -5.28 19.31 -15.68
N ARG A 40 -4.29 18.47 -15.33
CA ARG A 40 -4.47 17.34 -14.42
C ARG A 40 -4.78 17.79 -13.01
N LEU A 41 -4.01 18.74 -12.47
CA LEU A 41 -4.27 19.27 -11.12
C LEU A 41 -5.62 19.99 -11.07
N ARG A 42 -5.95 20.76 -12.11
CA ARG A 42 -7.26 21.43 -12.23
C ARG A 42 -8.42 20.44 -12.17
N TYR A 43 -8.28 19.31 -12.87
CA TYR A 43 -9.28 18.25 -12.83
C TYR A 43 -9.41 17.64 -11.43
N ILE A 44 -8.30 17.22 -10.83
CA ILE A 44 -8.28 16.61 -9.49
C ILE A 44 -8.91 17.55 -8.45
N ILE A 45 -8.47 18.81 -8.39
CA ILE A 45 -8.95 19.74 -7.36
C ILE A 45 -10.42 20.08 -7.57
N SER A 46 -10.90 20.17 -8.81
CA SER A 46 -12.31 20.41 -9.09
C SER A 46 -13.19 19.25 -8.63
N ARG A 47 -12.77 18.00 -8.86
CA ARG A 47 -13.49 16.82 -8.36
C ARG A 47 -13.46 16.75 -6.84
N LEU A 48 -12.29 16.98 -6.22
CA LEU A 48 -12.15 16.97 -4.77
C LEU A 48 -13.08 18.00 -4.11
N VAL A 49 -13.05 19.26 -4.55
CA VAL A 49 -13.92 20.32 -4.02
C VAL A 49 -15.40 19.96 -4.20
N THR A 50 -15.76 19.44 -5.38
CA THR A 50 -17.15 19.05 -5.67
C THR A 50 -17.63 17.97 -4.70
N HIS A 51 -16.88 16.86 -4.58
CA HIS A 51 -17.25 15.76 -3.69
C HIS A 51 -17.22 16.17 -2.20
N LEU A 52 -16.27 17.00 -1.78
CA LEU A 52 -16.20 17.50 -0.41
C LEU A 52 -17.41 18.40 -0.06
N HIS A 53 -17.80 19.29 -0.97
CA HIS A 53 -18.97 20.14 -0.78
C HIS A 53 -20.28 19.35 -0.88
N ASP A 54 -20.35 18.36 -1.77
CA ASP A 54 -21.48 17.43 -1.87
C ASP A 54 -21.66 16.66 -0.56
N PHE A 55 -20.59 16.09 -0.01
CA PHE A 55 -20.60 15.41 1.29
C PHE A 55 -21.15 16.31 2.41
N ALA A 56 -20.67 17.56 2.49
CA ALA A 56 -21.16 18.50 3.51
C ALA A 56 -22.66 18.84 3.32
N ARG A 57 -23.13 19.00 2.08
CA ARG A 57 -24.54 19.27 1.77
C ARG A 57 -25.43 18.06 2.05
N GLU A 58 -25.00 16.88 1.64
CA GLU A 58 -25.72 15.62 1.82
C GLU A 58 -25.92 15.29 3.30
N THR A 59 -24.85 15.40 4.09
CA THR A 59 -24.88 15.11 5.53
C THR A 59 -25.45 16.26 6.36
N ARG A 60 -25.62 17.46 5.79
CA ARG A 60 -25.97 18.69 6.51
C ARG A 60 -24.98 18.96 7.66
N LEU A 61 -23.69 18.77 7.36
CA LEU A 61 -22.60 18.82 8.34
C LEU A 61 -22.69 20.05 9.23
N SER A 62 -22.87 19.83 10.53
CA SER A 62 -22.93 20.91 11.51
C SER A 62 -21.54 21.50 11.77
N THR A 63 -21.49 22.72 12.31
CA THR A 63 -20.21 23.33 12.73
C THR A 63 -19.48 22.48 13.77
N ALA A 64 -20.20 21.82 14.66
CA ALA A 64 -19.62 20.97 15.70
C ALA A 64 -18.98 19.71 15.11
N GLU A 65 -19.66 19.01 14.20
CA GLU A 65 -19.12 17.85 13.49
C GLU A 65 -17.94 18.25 12.61
N TRP A 66 -18.05 19.39 11.90
CA TRP A 66 -16.95 19.93 11.12
C TRP A 66 -15.72 20.22 11.99
N SER A 67 -15.89 20.90 13.14
CA SER A 67 -14.79 21.16 14.07
C SER A 67 -14.19 19.87 14.64
N THR A 68 -15.01 18.85 14.88
CA THR A 68 -14.55 17.51 15.30
C THR A 68 -13.68 16.86 14.22
N GLY A 69 -14.12 16.89 12.96
CA GLY A 69 -13.35 16.37 11.83
C GLY A 69 -12.03 17.11 11.60
N ILE A 70 -12.03 18.45 11.76
CA ILE A 70 -10.80 19.25 11.70
C ILE A 70 -9.84 18.86 12.82
N GLN A 71 -10.34 18.71 14.05
CA GLN A 71 -9.51 18.31 15.20
C GLN A 71 -8.93 16.90 14.99
N PHE A 72 -9.73 15.96 14.50
CA PHE A 72 -9.27 14.62 14.13
C PHE A 72 -8.11 14.66 13.13
N LEU A 73 -8.23 15.43 12.03
CA LEU A 73 -7.15 15.56 11.04
C LEU A 73 -5.89 16.22 11.61
N ILE A 74 -6.05 17.18 12.52
CA ILE A 74 -4.94 17.80 13.24
C ILE A 74 -4.20 16.75 14.09
N ASP A 75 -4.93 15.91 14.83
CA ASP A 75 -4.33 14.93 15.71
C ASP A 75 -3.68 13.77 14.93
N VAL A 76 -4.27 13.37 13.79
CA VAL A 76 -3.63 12.46 12.81
C VAL A 76 -2.29 13.04 12.35
N GLY A 77 -2.25 14.33 12.01
CA GLY A 77 -1.00 15.00 11.61
C GLY A 77 0.04 15.08 12.72
N LYS A 78 -0.35 15.33 13.97
CA LYS A 78 0.57 15.46 15.11
C LYS A 78 1.31 14.18 15.48
N ILE A 79 0.66 13.01 15.31
CA ILE A 79 1.25 11.72 15.68
C ILE A 79 2.13 11.14 14.57
N CYS A 80 2.08 11.71 13.35
CA CYS A 80 2.97 11.32 12.27
C CYS A 80 4.44 11.62 12.60
N SER A 81 5.33 10.70 12.26
CA SER A 81 6.78 10.75 12.39
C SER A 81 7.43 10.01 11.20
N PRO A 82 8.78 10.02 11.06
CA PRO A 82 9.43 9.22 10.02
C PRO A 82 9.15 7.71 10.11
N GLN A 83 8.85 7.20 11.32
CA GLN A 83 8.55 5.78 11.57
C GLN A 83 7.05 5.47 11.64
N ARG A 84 6.18 6.49 11.69
CA ARG A 84 4.72 6.33 11.79
C ARG A 84 4.01 7.31 10.88
N ASN A 85 3.25 6.81 9.91
CA ASN A 85 2.44 7.66 9.06
C ASN A 85 0.94 7.39 9.27
N GLU A 86 0.33 8.14 10.18
CA GLU A 86 -1.08 7.99 10.54
C GLU A 86 -2.02 8.41 9.39
N PHE A 87 -1.57 9.28 8.47
CA PHE A 87 -2.35 9.60 7.25
C PHE A 87 -2.41 8.44 6.27
N ILE A 88 -1.32 7.68 6.11
CA ILE A 88 -1.35 6.43 5.33
C ILE A 88 -2.29 5.43 6.01
N LEU A 89 -2.19 5.27 7.34
CA LEU A 89 -3.08 4.36 8.06
C LEU A 89 -4.55 4.77 7.95
N LEU A 90 -4.86 6.08 7.98
CA LEU A 90 -6.20 6.60 7.74
C LEU A 90 -6.67 6.29 6.31
N SER A 91 -5.80 6.40 5.31
CA SER A 91 -6.09 6.01 3.93
C SER A 91 -6.40 4.50 3.83
N ASP A 92 -5.61 3.68 4.53
CA ASP A 92 -5.75 2.22 4.56
C ASP A 92 -7.09 1.78 5.15
N ILE A 93 -7.44 2.30 6.34
CA ILE A 93 -8.69 1.92 7.03
C ILE A 93 -9.94 2.52 6.38
N LEU A 94 -9.81 3.51 5.49
CA LEU A 94 -10.88 4.01 4.64
C LEU A 94 -10.95 3.30 3.28
N GLY A 95 -10.05 2.35 3.02
CA GLY A 95 -9.99 1.59 1.77
C GLY A 95 -9.44 2.37 0.57
N LEU A 96 -8.95 3.59 0.78
CA LEU A 96 -8.46 4.46 -0.28
C LEU A 96 -7.15 3.94 -0.86
N SER A 97 -6.23 3.44 -0.03
CA SER A 97 -4.93 2.94 -0.49
C SER A 97 -5.09 1.77 -1.47
N LEU A 98 -5.94 0.80 -1.13
CA LEU A 98 -6.24 -0.33 -2.00
C LEU A 98 -6.95 0.10 -3.28
N LEU A 99 -7.87 1.05 -3.19
CA LEU A 99 -8.57 1.58 -4.36
C LEU A 99 -7.60 2.25 -5.34
N VAL A 100 -6.67 3.05 -4.83
CA VAL A 100 -5.65 3.72 -5.65
C VAL A 100 -4.73 2.70 -6.31
N ASP A 101 -4.24 1.70 -5.55
CA ASP A 101 -3.42 0.60 -6.09
C ASP A 101 -4.14 -0.14 -7.22
N ALA A 102 -5.41 -0.51 -7.02
CA ALA A 102 -6.20 -1.21 -8.03
C ALA A 102 -6.47 -0.39 -9.31
N ILE A 103 -6.54 0.95 -9.20
CA ILE A 103 -6.69 1.86 -10.34
C ILE A 103 -5.36 2.02 -11.08
N ASP A 104 -4.26 2.16 -10.35
CA ASP A 104 -2.95 2.50 -10.93
C ASP A 104 -2.19 1.28 -11.45
N HIS A 105 -2.41 0.11 -10.85
CA HIS A 105 -1.77 -1.16 -11.22
C HIS A 105 -2.81 -2.26 -11.53
N PRO A 106 -3.71 -2.04 -12.50
CA PRO A 106 -4.75 -3.03 -12.82
C PRO A 106 -4.12 -4.32 -13.34
N LYS A 107 -4.62 -5.46 -12.88
CA LYS A 107 -4.09 -6.78 -13.26
C LYS A 107 -5.03 -7.49 -14.25
N PRO A 108 -4.54 -7.98 -15.40
CA PRO A 108 -5.31 -8.85 -16.27
C PRO A 108 -5.59 -10.20 -15.57
N PRO A 109 -6.66 -10.93 -15.95
CA PRO A 109 -6.94 -12.25 -15.40
C PRO A 109 -5.75 -13.20 -15.53
N GLY A 110 -5.33 -13.81 -14.41
CA GLY A 110 -4.20 -14.73 -14.35
C GLY A 110 -2.89 -14.12 -13.84
N ALA A 111 -2.78 -12.79 -13.81
CA ALA A 111 -1.69 -12.10 -13.12
C ALA A 111 -1.87 -12.17 -11.59
N THR A 112 -0.77 -12.12 -10.84
CA THR A 112 -0.87 -12.00 -9.38
C THR A 112 -1.43 -10.65 -9.00
N GLU A 113 -2.41 -10.65 -8.10
CA GLU A 113 -3.07 -9.43 -7.66
C GLU A 113 -2.19 -8.61 -6.72
N GLY A 114 -2.24 -7.29 -6.88
CA GLY A 114 -1.65 -6.35 -5.92
C GLY A 114 -2.50 -6.19 -4.67
N THR A 115 -1.88 -5.74 -3.58
CA THR A 115 -2.55 -5.27 -2.36
C THR A 115 -1.73 -4.17 -1.68
N VAL A 116 -2.22 -3.64 -0.56
CA VAL A 116 -1.63 -2.50 0.14
C VAL A 116 -0.18 -2.76 0.57
N LEU A 117 0.69 -1.77 0.34
CA LEU A 117 2.09 -1.78 0.81
C LEU A 117 2.16 -1.82 2.35
N GLY A 118 1.26 -1.10 3.01
CA GLY A 118 1.32 -0.87 4.45
C GLY A 118 2.46 0.08 4.86
N PRO A 119 2.52 0.47 6.13
CA PRO A 119 3.42 1.53 6.59
C PRO A 119 4.83 1.06 6.99
N PHE A 120 5.16 -0.24 6.85
CA PHE A 120 6.35 -0.85 7.45
C PHE A 120 7.43 -1.31 6.46
N HIS A 121 7.22 -1.04 5.17
CA HIS A 121 8.26 -1.23 4.15
C HIS A 121 9.41 -0.22 4.38
N MET A 122 10.66 -0.66 4.20
CA MET A 122 11.84 0.20 4.22
C MET A 122 12.48 0.19 2.84
N HIS A 123 12.83 1.36 2.33
CA HIS A 123 13.55 1.48 1.05
C HIS A 123 15.05 1.28 1.18
N ASP A 124 15.64 1.76 2.28
CA ASP A 124 17.08 1.79 2.51
C ASP A 124 17.48 0.91 3.71
N GLY A 125 18.72 0.42 3.71
CA GLY A 125 19.27 -0.35 4.84
C GLY A 125 18.72 -1.77 4.99
N VAL A 126 17.96 -2.27 4.01
CA VAL A 126 17.47 -3.66 3.98
C VAL A 126 18.57 -4.59 3.47
N PRO A 127 18.91 -5.69 4.19
CA PRO A 127 19.96 -6.60 3.77
C PRO A 127 19.58 -7.37 2.50
N THR A 128 20.57 -7.63 1.64
CA THR A 128 20.41 -8.51 0.47
C THR A 128 20.77 -9.93 0.86
N PHE A 129 19.93 -10.88 0.45
CA PHE A 129 19.96 -12.29 0.81
C PHE A 129 20.18 -13.18 -0.42
N GLU A 130 20.82 -14.30 -0.16
CA GLU A 130 20.96 -15.41 -1.08
C GLU A 130 19.92 -16.50 -0.78
N ASN A 131 19.70 -17.37 -1.77
CA ASN A 131 18.83 -18.53 -1.62
C ASN A 131 19.24 -19.41 -0.41
N GLY A 132 18.34 -19.53 0.56
CA GLY A 132 18.51 -20.30 1.78
C GLY A 132 18.88 -19.54 3.03
N ASP A 133 19.06 -18.22 2.91
CA ASP A 133 19.19 -17.33 4.07
C ASP A 133 17.92 -17.31 4.93
N THR A 134 18.09 -16.81 6.16
CA THR A 134 17.04 -16.75 7.18
C THR A 134 16.53 -15.30 7.31
N LEU A 135 15.24 -15.09 7.03
CA LEU A 135 14.54 -13.81 7.13
C LEU A 135 14.30 -13.36 8.56
N SER A 136 13.89 -14.27 9.43
CA SER A 136 13.63 -13.98 10.85
C SER A 136 14.43 -14.91 11.75
N HIS A 137 15.10 -14.31 12.73
CA HIS A 137 15.87 -15.01 13.76
C HIS A 137 15.11 -15.12 15.09
N ASP A 138 13.79 -14.91 15.06
CA ASP A 138 12.93 -15.06 16.22
C ASP A 138 12.75 -16.52 16.63
N SER A 139 13.44 -16.90 17.72
CA SER A 139 13.39 -18.25 18.28
C SER A 139 12.03 -18.68 18.82
N ALA A 140 11.08 -17.74 19.03
CA ALA A 140 9.73 -18.05 19.48
C ALA A 140 8.76 -18.34 18.32
N GLY A 141 9.15 -18.01 17.08
CA GLY A 141 8.35 -18.28 15.89
C GLY A 141 8.37 -19.75 15.46
N GLU A 142 7.26 -20.23 14.91
CA GLU A 142 7.21 -21.56 14.29
C GLU A 142 7.96 -21.53 12.95
N ALA A 143 8.97 -22.38 12.77
CA ALA A 143 9.79 -22.35 11.55
C ALA A 143 8.98 -22.63 10.27
N MET A 144 9.27 -21.85 9.22
CA MET A 144 8.67 -21.95 7.90
C MET A 144 9.74 -21.90 6.79
N LEU A 145 9.56 -22.70 5.75
CA LEU A 145 10.31 -22.65 4.50
C LEU A 145 9.42 -21.98 3.45
N VAL A 146 9.93 -20.92 2.81
CA VAL A 146 9.22 -20.23 1.72
C VAL A 146 9.89 -20.56 0.40
N LEU A 147 9.13 -21.13 -0.53
CA LEU A 147 9.57 -21.51 -1.87
C LEU A 147 8.73 -20.76 -2.90
N CYS A 148 9.32 -19.76 -3.54
CA CYS A 148 8.62 -18.93 -4.49
C CYS A 148 9.26 -18.99 -5.88
N SER A 149 8.45 -18.63 -6.88
CA SER A 149 8.94 -18.42 -8.25
C SER A 149 8.24 -17.23 -8.90
N VAL A 150 8.87 -16.67 -9.92
CA VAL A 150 8.36 -15.53 -10.68
C VAL A 150 8.35 -15.87 -12.17
N ARG A 151 7.21 -15.63 -12.81
CA ARG A 151 7.02 -15.84 -14.25
C ARG A 151 6.21 -14.71 -14.88
N ASP A 152 6.18 -14.70 -16.20
CA ASP A 152 5.29 -13.85 -16.98
C ASP A 152 3.94 -14.51 -17.29
N MET A 153 3.06 -13.74 -17.95
CA MET A 153 1.74 -14.20 -18.41
C MET A 153 1.79 -15.34 -19.45
N ALA A 154 2.93 -15.54 -20.12
CA ALA A 154 3.15 -16.61 -21.09
C ALA A 154 3.74 -17.89 -20.44
N GLY A 155 4.07 -17.84 -19.15
CA GLY A 155 4.64 -18.95 -18.41
C GLY A 155 6.17 -18.98 -18.38
N ASN A 156 6.86 -17.98 -18.94
CA ASN A 156 8.32 -17.93 -18.94
C ASN A 156 8.83 -17.49 -17.56
N ALA A 157 9.85 -18.19 -17.06
CA ALA A 157 10.57 -17.80 -15.86
C ALA A 157 11.22 -16.41 -16.00
N LEU A 158 11.16 -15.61 -14.94
CA LEU A 158 11.77 -14.28 -14.90
C LEU A 158 12.98 -14.27 -13.95
N GLU A 159 14.18 -14.24 -14.52
CA GLU A 159 15.44 -14.05 -13.80
C GLU A 159 15.65 -12.58 -13.41
N GLY A 160 16.31 -12.37 -12.27
CA GLY A 160 16.80 -11.05 -11.84
C GLY A 160 15.69 -10.11 -11.39
N VAL A 161 14.52 -10.64 -11.02
CA VAL A 161 13.45 -9.85 -10.37
C VAL A 161 13.90 -9.56 -8.96
N LYS A 162 13.97 -8.28 -8.59
CA LYS A 162 14.23 -7.86 -7.20
C LYS A 162 12.96 -8.12 -6.38
N VAL A 163 13.11 -8.84 -5.27
CA VAL A 163 12.02 -9.19 -4.36
C VAL A 163 12.34 -8.65 -2.98
N ASP A 164 11.66 -7.58 -2.58
CA ASP A 164 11.69 -7.09 -1.20
C ASP A 164 10.65 -7.88 -0.39
N ILE A 165 11.05 -8.38 0.78
CA ILE A 165 10.25 -9.26 1.63
C ILE A 165 10.25 -8.68 3.04
N TRP A 166 9.09 -8.63 3.69
CA TRP A 166 8.99 -8.27 5.10
C TRP A 166 7.80 -8.93 5.80
N GLU A 167 7.98 -9.25 7.08
CA GLU A 167 6.96 -9.84 7.96
C GLU A 167 7.14 -9.40 9.42
N THR A 168 6.16 -9.70 10.26
CA THR A 168 6.27 -9.49 11.70
C THR A 168 7.05 -10.61 12.37
N ASP A 169 7.59 -10.35 13.55
CA ASP A 169 8.01 -11.40 14.49
C ASP A 169 6.81 -12.19 15.05
N SER A 170 7.08 -13.20 15.88
CA SER A 170 6.03 -14.05 16.50
C SER A 170 5.11 -13.31 17.47
N SER A 171 5.47 -12.09 17.87
CA SER A 171 4.65 -11.21 18.70
C SER A 171 3.74 -10.27 17.89
N GLY A 172 3.87 -10.28 16.56
CA GLY A 172 3.09 -9.44 15.66
C GLY A 172 3.65 -8.03 15.46
N HIS A 173 4.95 -7.82 15.66
CA HIS A 173 5.60 -6.53 15.44
C HIS A 173 6.64 -6.62 14.31
N TYR A 174 6.70 -5.59 13.48
CA TYR A 174 7.83 -5.37 12.57
C TYR A 174 9.01 -4.77 13.34
N ASP A 175 10.23 -5.08 12.91
CA ASP A 175 11.47 -4.55 13.49
C ASP A 175 11.49 -3.00 13.64
N VAL A 176 10.95 -2.27 12.66
CA VAL A 176 10.78 -0.79 12.67
C VAL A 176 9.99 -0.25 13.85
N GLN A 177 9.16 -1.08 14.47
CA GLN A 177 8.32 -0.66 15.59
C GLN A 177 9.07 -0.70 16.92
N TYR A 178 10.21 -1.38 16.98
CA TYR A 178 11.07 -1.35 18.15
C TYR A 178 11.92 -0.07 18.15
N ALA A 179 12.10 0.53 19.33
CA ALA A 179 13.01 1.65 19.46
C ALA A 179 14.44 1.22 19.10
N GLU A 180 15.24 2.14 18.55
CA GLU A 180 16.64 1.87 18.23
C GLU A 180 17.36 1.29 19.46
N GLY A 181 17.79 0.03 19.36
CA GLY A 181 18.51 -0.68 20.42
C GLY A 181 17.65 -1.42 21.45
N THR A 182 16.32 -1.48 21.30
CA THR A 182 15.43 -2.27 22.19
C THR A 182 14.95 -3.58 21.58
N GLY A 183 15.30 -3.87 20.33
CA GLY A 183 14.93 -5.11 19.66
C GLY A 183 15.43 -6.33 20.44
N THR A 184 14.53 -7.27 20.75
CA THR A 184 14.85 -8.59 21.31
C THR A 184 15.44 -9.54 20.27
N GLY A 185 15.75 -9.07 19.06
CA GLY A 185 16.41 -9.84 18.02
C GLY A 185 17.79 -10.28 18.49
N THR A 186 17.97 -11.58 18.71
CA THR A 186 19.23 -12.20 19.15
C THR A 186 20.31 -12.27 18.05
N GLY A 187 20.17 -11.48 16.99
CA GLY A 187 21.11 -11.42 15.87
C GLY A 187 22.41 -10.70 16.22
N THR A 188 23.50 -11.47 16.29
CA THR A 188 24.87 -10.96 16.39
C THR A 188 25.32 -10.36 15.06
N GLY A 189 24.95 -9.11 14.79
CA GLY A 189 25.38 -8.34 13.62
C GLY A 189 25.82 -6.94 14.03
N THR A 190 26.97 -6.51 13.57
CA THR A 190 27.71 -5.34 14.07
C THR A 190 27.04 -3.99 13.75
N GLY A 191 26.47 -3.35 14.78
CA GLY A 191 26.26 -1.90 14.85
C GLY A 191 25.01 -1.37 14.12
N THR A 192 24.23 -0.53 14.82
CA THR A 192 22.85 -0.08 14.51
C THR A 192 21.80 -1.14 14.84
N GLY A 193 20.60 -0.74 15.30
CA GLY A 193 19.55 -1.66 15.79
C GLY A 193 19.30 -2.82 14.81
N THR A 194 19.09 -4.02 15.35
CA THR A 194 19.01 -5.25 14.56
C THR A 194 17.80 -5.22 13.62
N THR A 195 18.06 -5.18 12.31
CA THR A 195 17.05 -5.43 11.28
C THR A 195 16.77 -6.93 11.23
N ASP A 196 15.50 -7.33 11.28
CA ASP A 196 15.06 -8.73 11.25
C ASP A 196 13.64 -8.81 10.67
N GLY A 197 13.27 -9.97 10.10
CA GLY A 197 11.98 -10.12 9.42
C GLY A 197 11.89 -9.34 8.11
N ARG A 198 13.02 -8.93 7.53
CA ARG A 198 13.08 -8.22 6.23
C ARG A 198 14.33 -8.57 5.43
N GLY A 199 14.21 -8.56 4.10
CA GLY A 199 15.31 -8.87 3.21
C GLY A 199 14.98 -8.57 1.75
N VAL A 200 16.03 -8.44 0.93
CA VAL A 200 15.92 -8.31 -0.53
C VAL A 200 16.56 -9.54 -1.17
N MET A 201 15.86 -10.19 -2.08
CA MET A 201 16.36 -11.31 -2.87
C MET A 201 16.26 -11.03 -4.38
N TYR A 202 16.90 -11.86 -5.19
CA TYR A 202 16.76 -11.84 -6.64
C TYR A 202 16.38 -13.23 -7.15
N SER A 203 15.42 -13.29 -8.09
CA SER A 203 15.02 -14.56 -8.71
C SER A 203 16.14 -15.13 -9.59
N ASP A 204 16.31 -16.45 -9.56
CA ASP A 204 17.31 -17.18 -10.35
C ASP A 204 16.91 -17.37 -11.84
N GLU A 205 17.76 -18.06 -12.61
CA GLU A 205 17.52 -18.38 -14.05
C GLU A 205 16.21 -19.12 -14.33
N ARG A 206 15.60 -19.74 -13.32
CA ARG A 206 14.30 -20.44 -13.40
C ARG A 206 13.19 -19.64 -12.72
N GLY A 207 13.45 -18.39 -12.37
CA GLY A 207 12.55 -17.50 -11.67
C GLY A 207 12.41 -17.81 -10.18
N GLY A 208 13.17 -18.76 -9.64
CA GLY A 208 13.04 -19.24 -8.27
C GLY A 208 13.74 -18.34 -7.24
N PHE A 209 13.15 -18.23 -6.05
CA PHE A 209 13.80 -17.71 -4.85
C PHE A 209 13.23 -18.38 -3.61
N TRP A 210 14.06 -18.60 -2.59
CA TRP A 210 13.63 -19.28 -1.36
C TRP A 210 14.45 -18.89 -0.13
N PHE A 211 13.79 -18.91 1.02
CA PHE A 211 14.36 -18.48 2.29
C PHE A 211 13.69 -19.20 3.46
N LYS A 212 14.33 -19.15 4.62
CA LYS A 212 13.80 -19.63 5.90
C LYS A 212 13.15 -18.46 6.62
N ALA A 213 11.97 -18.66 7.16
CA ALA A 213 11.13 -17.66 7.81
C ALA A 213 10.51 -18.24 9.07
N ILE A 214 9.68 -17.45 9.73
CA ILE A 214 8.74 -17.95 10.73
C ILE A 214 7.32 -17.88 10.16
N LYS A 215 6.43 -18.75 10.61
CA LYS A 215 5.02 -18.70 10.23
C LYS A 215 4.43 -17.35 10.67
N PRO A 216 3.82 -16.58 9.75
CA PRO A 216 3.21 -15.31 10.09
C PRO A 216 2.12 -15.46 11.15
N VAL A 217 1.96 -14.42 11.96
CA VAL A 217 0.89 -14.32 12.96
C VAL A 217 0.00 -13.13 12.63
N LEU A 218 -1.27 -13.20 13.04
CA LEU A 218 -2.15 -12.04 13.00
C LEU A 218 -1.60 -10.95 13.93
N TYR A 219 -1.84 -9.70 13.58
CA TYR A 219 -1.42 -8.57 14.41
C TYR A 219 -2.38 -7.40 14.27
N ALA A 220 -2.35 -6.48 15.22
CA ALA A 220 -3.13 -5.25 15.15
C ALA A 220 -2.33 -4.13 14.49
N ILE A 221 -2.95 -3.36 13.58
CA ILE A 221 -2.37 -2.09 13.14
C ILE A 221 -2.19 -1.13 14.34
N PRO A 222 -1.30 -0.12 14.27
CA PRO A 222 -1.20 0.89 15.32
C PRO A 222 -2.57 1.48 15.65
N HIS A 223 -3.01 1.34 16.89
CA HIS A 223 -4.37 1.70 17.32
C HIS A 223 -4.40 2.51 18.63
N ASP A 224 -3.24 3.05 19.01
CA ASP A 224 -3.03 3.98 20.13
C ASP A 224 -3.17 5.46 19.72
N GLY A 225 -3.49 5.71 18.45
CA GLY A 225 -3.67 7.05 17.87
C GLY A 225 -5.12 7.33 17.44
N PRO A 226 -5.35 8.48 16.79
CA PRO A 226 -6.68 8.90 16.36
C PRO A 226 -7.35 7.88 15.44
N VAL A 227 -6.60 7.19 14.57
CA VAL A 227 -7.18 6.14 13.70
C VAL A 227 -7.71 4.98 14.52
N GLY A 228 -7.00 4.57 15.57
CA GLY A 228 -7.46 3.54 16.50
C GLY A 228 -8.74 3.96 17.25
N GLU A 229 -8.79 5.20 17.75
CA GLU A 229 -9.99 5.76 18.37
C GLU A 229 -11.17 5.79 17.40
N PHE A 230 -10.91 6.16 16.14
CA PHE A 230 -11.93 6.20 15.09
C PHE A 230 -12.46 4.79 14.75
N LEU A 231 -11.58 3.78 14.63
CA LEU A 231 -12.01 2.39 14.48
C LEU A 231 -12.88 1.93 15.66
N GLY A 232 -12.47 2.27 16.89
CA GLY A 232 -13.24 1.99 18.10
C GLY A 232 -14.64 2.63 18.06
N ALA A 233 -14.73 3.89 17.64
CA ALA A 233 -16.00 4.60 17.47
C ALA A 233 -16.91 3.97 16.40
N LEU A 234 -16.33 3.34 15.38
CA LEU A 234 -17.04 2.59 14.34
C LEU A 234 -17.35 1.13 14.74
N GLY A 235 -16.91 0.67 15.91
CA GLY A 235 -17.05 -0.73 16.33
C GLY A 235 -16.20 -1.71 15.50
N ARG A 236 -15.11 -1.23 14.88
CA ARG A 236 -14.20 -2.03 14.05
C ARG A 236 -13.01 -2.52 14.88
N HIS A 237 -12.51 -3.72 14.55
CA HIS A 237 -11.26 -4.23 15.13
C HIS A 237 -10.03 -3.71 14.34
N PRO A 238 -8.85 -3.64 14.97
CA PRO A 238 -7.60 -3.22 14.31
C PRO A 238 -6.81 -4.38 13.68
N TYR A 239 -7.28 -5.62 13.82
CA TYR A 239 -6.52 -6.79 13.39
C TYR A 239 -6.42 -6.95 11.86
N ARG A 240 -5.22 -7.34 11.44
CA ARG A 240 -4.90 -7.89 10.12
C ARG A 240 -4.65 -9.40 10.26
N PRO A 241 -5.09 -10.21 9.30
CA PRO A 241 -4.79 -11.65 9.29
C PRO A 241 -3.29 -11.92 9.14
N ALA A 242 -2.81 -13.09 9.54
CA ALA A 242 -1.43 -13.51 9.34
C ALA A 242 -1.00 -13.44 7.87
N HIS A 243 0.09 -12.72 7.57
CA HIS A 243 0.62 -12.58 6.21
C HIS A 243 2.10 -12.24 6.14
N ILE A 244 2.68 -12.50 4.98
CA ILE A 244 4.02 -12.06 4.58
C ILE A 244 3.91 -11.15 3.36
N HIS A 245 4.65 -10.04 3.35
CA HIS A 245 4.63 -9.07 2.27
C HIS A 245 5.72 -9.32 1.23
N PHE A 246 5.41 -8.92 0.00
CA PHE A 246 6.34 -8.94 -1.13
C PHE A 246 6.20 -7.66 -1.96
N MET A 247 7.34 -7.12 -2.41
CA MET A 247 7.38 -6.14 -3.49
C MET A 247 8.35 -6.64 -4.57
N LEU A 248 7.81 -6.93 -5.75
CA LEU A 248 8.55 -7.46 -6.88
C LEU A 248 8.75 -6.35 -7.91
N SER A 249 10.00 -6.12 -8.31
CA SER A 249 10.35 -5.08 -9.28
C SER A 249 11.43 -5.54 -10.25
N ARG A 250 11.27 -5.17 -11.51
CA ARG A 250 12.23 -5.41 -12.60
C ARG A 250 11.97 -4.39 -13.71
N GLU A 251 13.03 -3.89 -14.33
CA GLU A 251 12.90 -2.94 -15.45
C GLU A 251 12.02 -3.51 -16.57
N GLY A 252 11.05 -2.70 -17.05
CA GLY A 252 10.05 -3.09 -18.06
C GLY A 252 8.87 -3.90 -17.52
N TRP A 253 8.82 -4.17 -16.21
CA TRP A 253 7.71 -4.86 -15.55
C TRP A 253 6.97 -3.91 -14.61
N ASP A 254 5.66 -4.09 -14.53
CA ASP A 254 4.84 -3.37 -13.56
C ASP A 254 5.23 -3.81 -12.13
N CYS A 255 5.51 -2.84 -11.27
CA CYS A 255 5.86 -3.12 -9.88
C CYS A 255 4.68 -3.84 -9.21
N LEU A 256 4.94 -4.98 -8.57
CA LEU A 256 3.91 -5.73 -7.85
C LEU A 256 4.16 -5.61 -6.35
N ILE A 257 3.32 -4.84 -5.68
CA ILE A 257 3.21 -4.84 -4.22
C ILE A 257 2.09 -5.82 -3.86
N THR A 258 2.39 -6.82 -3.04
CA THR A 258 1.41 -7.83 -2.65
C THR A 258 1.72 -8.44 -1.27
N ALA A 259 0.84 -9.34 -0.81
CA ALA A 259 1.01 -10.10 0.40
C ALA A 259 0.34 -11.46 0.25
N LEU A 260 0.86 -12.47 0.96
CA LEU A 260 0.26 -13.80 1.02
C LEU A 260 -0.32 -14.03 2.41
N TYR A 261 -1.62 -14.31 2.46
CA TYR A 261 -2.41 -14.44 3.69
C TYR A 261 -2.62 -15.91 4.03
N LEU A 262 -2.53 -16.29 5.30
CA LEU A 262 -2.73 -17.67 5.71
C LEU A 262 -4.22 -18.04 5.75
N ARG A 263 -4.58 -19.16 5.11
CA ARG A 263 -5.94 -19.68 5.13
C ARG A 263 -6.39 -20.04 6.55
N GLY A 264 -7.62 -19.68 6.88
CA GLY A 264 -8.27 -20.01 8.15
C GLY A 264 -7.89 -19.06 9.29
N ASP A 265 -7.17 -17.98 8.99
CA ASP A 265 -6.97 -16.90 9.95
C ASP A 265 -8.33 -16.27 10.35
N PRO A 266 -8.59 -16.01 11.63
CA PRO A 266 -9.87 -15.46 12.09
C PRO A 266 -10.25 -14.10 11.49
N TYR A 267 -9.27 -13.36 10.93
CA TYR A 267 -9.48 -12.05 10.32
C TYR A 267 -9.32 -12.07 8.79
N GLU A 268 -9.23 -13.24 8.14
CA GLU A 268 -9.08 -13.34 6.68
C GLU A 268 -10.24 -12.67 5.92
N SER A 269 -11.45 -12.70 6.49
CA SER A 269 -12.65 -12.08 5.90
C SER A 269 -12.97 -10.68 6.45
N SER A 270 -12.11 -10.11 7.29
CA SER A 270 -12.39 -8.84 7.98
C SER A 270 -11.16 -7.96 8.20
N ASP A 271 -10.09 -8.13 7.42
CA ASP A 271 -8.86 -7.33 7.50
C ASP A 271 -9.16 -5.82 7.66
N ALA A 272 -8.56 -5.21 8.70
CA ALA A 272 -8.78 -3.82 9.06
C ALA A 272 -8.46 -2.82 7.93
N VAL A 273 -7.60 -3.22 6.99
CA VAL A 273 -7.17 -2.39 5.85
C VAL A 273 -7.63 -2.93 4.49
N PHE A 274 -8.55 -3.90 4.49
CA PHE A 274 -9.18 -4.47 3.30
C PHE A 274 -8.21 -5.17 2.32
N GLY A 275 -7.01 -5.58 2.76
CA GLY A 275 -5.96 -6.07 1.86
C GLY A 275 -6.16 -7.48 1.31
N VAL A 276 -7.06 -8.27 1.90
CA VAL A 276 -7.22 -9.69 1.53
C VAL A 276 -7.97 -9.84 0.21
N LYS A 277 -7.41 -10.68 -0.67
CA LYS A 277 -8.04 -11.18 -1.89
C LYS A 277 -7.97 -12.69 -1.90
N SER A 278 -9.01 -13.37 -2.39
CA SER A 278 -9.08 -14.84 -2.34
C SER A 278 -7.92 -15.53 -3.07
N SER A 279 -7.39 -14.91 -4.13
CA SER A 279 -6.23 -15.39 -4.89
C SER A 279 -4.90 -15.32 -4.12
N LEU A 280 -4.85 -14.50 -3.07
CA LEU A 280 -3.69 -14.28 -2.21
C LEU A 280 -3.75 -15.08 -0.90
N ILE A 281 -4.80 -15.86 -0.68
CA ILE A 281 -4.92 -16.76 0.47
C ILE A 281 -4.21 -18.08 0.14
N VAL A 282 -3.18 -18.40 0.92
CA VAL A 282 -2.32 -19.57 0.75
C VAL A 282 -2.46 -20.56 1.91
N ASP A 283 -2.13 -21.81 1.63
CA ASP A 283 -2.09 -22.89 2.62
C ASP A 283 -0.64 -23.18 3.02
N LEU A 284 -0.44 -23.56 4.28
CA LEU A 284 0.84 -24.10 4.75
C LEU A 284 0.74 -25.62 4.81
N HIS A 285 1.79 -26.29 4.36
CA HIS A 285 1.87 -27.74 4.38
C HIS A 285 3.10 -28.20 5.17
N PRO A 286 3.01 -29.28 5.98
CA PRO A 286 4.18 -29.81 6.66
C PRO A 286 5.14 -30.45 5.65
N LEU A 287 6.44 -30.17 5.79
CA LEU A 287 7.48 -30.80 4.99
C LEU A 287 7.60 -32.28 5.34
N THR A 288 7.22 -33.16 4.41
CA THR A 288 7.22 -34.62 4.63
C THR A 288 8.25 -35.36 3.79
N ASP A 289 8.84 -34.71 2.78
CA ASP A 289 9.84 -35.30 1.90
C ASP A 289 11.27 -35.16 2.48
N PRO A 290 11.95 -36.28 2.82
CA PRO A 290 13.32 -36.25 3.33
C PRO A 290 14.34 -35.65 2.36
N GLU A 291 14.16 -35.79 1.04
CA GLU A 291 15.08 -35.23 0.06
C GLU A 291 14.94 -33.70 0.00
N MET A 292 13.73 -33.17 0.09
CA MET A 292 13.53 -31.72 0.22
C MET A 292 14.05 -31.19 1.56
N ALA A 293 13.79 -31.88 2.67
CA ALA A 293 14.33 -31.52 3.99
C ALA A 293 15.85 -31.41 3.97
N LYS A 294 16.52 -32.37 3.33
CA LYS A 294 17.97 -32.34 3.12
C LYS A 294 18.39 -31.22 2.16
N LYS A 295 17.70 -31.04 1.05
CA LYS A 295 18.01 -30.03 0.02
C LYS A 295 17.96 -28.60 0.58
N TYR A 296 16.93 -28.30 1.37
CA TYR A 296 16.68 -26.96 1.92
C TYR A 296 17.21 -26.80 3.34
N GLU A 297 17.86 -27.83 3.90
CA GLU A 297 18.46 -27.84 5.22
C GLU A 297 17.48 -27.41 6.33
N VAL A 298 16.28 -27.99 6.31
CA VAL A 298 15.22 -27.78 7.30
C VAL A 298 14.68 -29.12 7.81
N PRO A 299 14.23 -29.22 9.07
CA PRO A 299 13.66 -30.45 9.60
C PRO A 299 12.39 -30.91 8.86
N LEU A 300 12.11 -32.22 8.93
CA LEU A 300 10.76 -32.72 8.62
C LEU A 300 9.73 -32.10 9.56
N GLY A 301 8.55 -31.80 9.03
CA GLY A 301 7.46 -31.14 9.75
C GLY A 301 7.49 -29.62 9.71
N THR A 302 8.58 -28.99 9.25
CA THR A 302 8.64 -27.53 9.01
C THR A 302 7.50 -27.10 8.08
N HIS A 303 6.84 -25.98 8.39
CA HIS A 303 5.79 -25.44 7.52
C HIS A 303 6.39 -25.02 6.18
N VAL A 304 5.71 -25.32 5.08
CA VAL A 304 6.11 -24.93 3.73
C VAL A 304 5.04 -24.04 3.13
N LEU A 305 5.46 -22.85 2.69
CA LEU A 305 4.70 -21.96 1.84
C LEU A 305 5.27 -22.06 0.43
N GLN A 306 4.43 -22.43 -0.54
CA GLN A 306 4.81 -22.41 -1.96
C GLN A 306 3.92 -21.43 -2.72
N HIS A 307 4.53 -20.54 -3.50
CA HIS A 307 3.77 -19.59 -4.31
C HIS A 307 4.46 -19.25 -5.62
N GLU A 308 3.68 -18.87 -6.62
CA GLU A 308 4.18 -18.48 -7.93
C GLU A 308 3.58 -17.13 -8.31
N PHE A 309 4.45 -16.13 -8.41
CA PHE A 309 4.10 -14.79 -8.80
C PHE A 309 4.08 -14.69 -10.33
N VAL A 310 3.00 -14.13 -10.86
CA VAL A 310 2.82 -13.85 -12.28
C VAL A 310 2.86 -12.34 -12.47
N LEU A 311 3.95 -11.84 -13.05
CA LEU A 311 4.14 -10.43 -13.36
C LEU A 311 3.60 -10.07 -14.74
N VAL A 312 3.33 -8.78 -14.90
CA VAL A 312 2.80 -8.18 -16.12
C VAL A 312 3.78 -7.09 -16.55
N SER A 313 3.97 -6.92 -17.85
CA SER A 313 4.84 -5.86 -18.35
C SER A 313 4.26 -4.48 -18.01
N GLU A 314 5.13 -3.47 -17.90
CA GLU A 314 4.71 -2.09 -17.68
C GLU A 314 3.81 -1.58 -18.81
N GLU A 315 4.08 -2.02 -20.05
CA GLU A 315 3.29 -1.70 -21.24
C GLU A 315 1.85 -2.25 -21.13
N GLU A 316 1.68 -3.53 -20.79
CA GLU A 316 0.37 -4.15 -20.65
C GLU A 316 -0.44 -3.53 -19.51
N SER A 317 0.19 -3.30 -18.35
CA SER A 317 -0.45 -2.66 -17.20
C SER A 317 -0.89 -1.23 -17.52
N SER A 318 -0.02 -0.43 -18.15
CA SER A 318 -0.32 0.94 -18.57
C SER A 318 -1.45 1.00 -19.61
N ALA A 319 -1.43 0.11 -20.60
CA ALA A 319 -2.49 0.02 -21.61
C ALA A 319 -3.84 -0.40 -21.01
N LEU A 320 -3.82 -1.28 -19.99
CA LEU A 320 -5.02 -1.67 -19.26
C LEU A 320 -5.54 -0.52 -18.38
N ARG A 321 -4.67 0.21 -17.68
CA ARG A 321 -5.02 1.40 -16.89
C ARG A 321 -5.68 2.47 -17.74
N GLU A 322 -5.09 2.79 -18.89
CA GLU A 322 -5.64 3.78 -19.81
C GLU A 322 -7.05 3.40 -20.28
N ARG A 323 -7.22 2.16 -20.74
CA ARG A 323 -8.51 1.64 -21.20
C ARG A 323 -9.57 1.69 -20.09
N ASN A 324 -9.24 1.15 -18.92
CA ASN A 324 -10.15 1.10 -17.77
C ASN A 324 -10.54 2.52 -17.32
N SER A 325 -9.57 3.44 -17.28
CA SER A 325 -9.81 4.84 -16.91
C SER A 325 -10.76 5.53 -17.89
N LYS A 326 -10.54 5.34 -19.20
CA LYS A 326 -11.40 5.90 -20.24
C LYS A 326 -12.82 5.33 -20.15
N GLU A 327 -12.98 4.01 -20.08
CA GLU A 327 -14.29 3.37 -19.96
C GLU A 327 -15.04 3.79 -18.70
N ALA A 328 -14.33 3.93 -17.56
CA ALA A 328 -14.93 4.37 -16.31
C ALA A 328 -15.46 5.81 -16.40
N LEU A 329 -14.72 6.72 -17.04
CA LEU A 329 -15.12 8.12 -17.17
C LEU A 329 -16.19 8.33 -18.25
N GLU A 330 -16.16 7.55 -19.34
CA GLU A 330 -17.24 7.54 -20.33
C GLU A 330 -18.57 7.08 -19.74
N LYS A 331 -18.57 6.09 -18.83
CA LYS A 331 -19.77 5.67 -18.08
C LYS A 331 -20.34 6.78 -17.19
N LEU A 332 -19.51 7.73 -16.77
CA LEU A 332 -19.93 8.94 -16.04
C LEU A 332 -20.34 10.09 -16.98
N GLY A 333 -20.39 9.85 -18.30
CA GLY A 333 -20.74 10.84 -19.30
C GLY A 333 -19.62 11.87 -19.55
N MET A 334 -18.38 11.56 -19.19
CA MET A 334 -17.24 12.45 -19.36
C MET A 334 -16.44 12.09 -20.60
N GLN A 335 -16.20 13.07 -21.48
CA GLN A 335 -15.18 12.96 -22.51
C GLN A 335 -13.82 13.31 -21.92
N VAL A 336 -12.84 12.46 -22.19
CA VAL A 336 -11.49 12.58 -21.61
C VAL A 336 -10.43 12.28 -22.65
N ARG A 337 -9.30 12.97 -22.52
CA ARG A 337 -8.05 12.65 -23.20
C ARG A 337 -7.01 12.21 -22.19
N MET A 338 -6.01 11.48 -22.65
CA MET A 338 -4.91 11.01 -21.81
C MET A 338 -3.74 11.99 -21.88
N LEU A 339 -3.24 12.40 -20.72
CA LEU A 339 -2.04 13.22 -20.55
C LEU A 339 -1.08 12.45 -19.64
N ASP A 340 0.05 12.02 -20.18
CA ASP A 340 1.05 11.22 -19.47
C ASP A 340 0.45 9.99 -18.76
N GLY A 341 -0.43 9.27 -19.46
CA GLY A 341 -1.10 8.07 -18.93
C GLY A 341 -2.23 8.35 -17.94
N LEU A 342 -2.58 9.61 -17.69
CA LEU A 342 -3.64 10.02 -16.77
C LEU A 342 -4.80 10.72 -17.48
N PRO A 343 -6.07 10.47 -17.09
CA PRO A 343 -7.21 11.11 -17.74
C PRO A 343 -7.36 12.57 -17.34
N VAL A 344 -7.67 13.40 -18.32
CA VAL A 344 -8.08 14.80 -18.16
C VAL A 344 -9.34 15.07 -18.99
N PRO A 345 -10.31 15.85 -18.48
CA PRO A 345 -11.49 16.24 -19.24
C PRO A 345 -11.10 16.85 -20.58
N ASP A 346 -11.76 16.40 -21.63
CA ASP A 346 -11.69 17.02 -22.96
C ASP A 346 -12.69 18.17 -22.96
N VAL A 347 -12.22 19.31 -22.47
CA VAL A 347 -12.97 20.56 -22.47
C VAL A 347 -12.50 21.37 -23.67
N ASP A 348 -13.31 21.36 -24.73
CA ASP A 348 -13.21 22.29 -25.86
C ASP A 348 -13.28 23.77 -25.39
#